data_AF-A0AA85JZB0-F1
#
_entry.id   AF-A0AA85JZB0-F1
#
_cell.length_a   1.000
_cell.length_b   1.000
_cell.length_c   1.000
_cell.angle_alpha   90.00
_cell.angle_beta   90.00
_cell.angle_gamma   90.00
#
_symmetry.space_group_name_H-M   'P 1'
#
loop_
_entity.id
_entity.type
_entity.pdbx_description
1 polymer ?
#
loop_
_entity_poly.entity_id
_entity_poly.type
_entity_poly.pdbx_seq_one_letter_code
_entity_poly.pdbx_strand_id
1 'polypeptide(L)'
;MADEDDDRSNEEDFQESDFRNEGVGEELTDVEVESLKRELQSEISELEWEFKQVKELLYNERLMQAENKLSQAKSGTAPEFLHVVSLVEETYKIRSQVAKYRMQFSVEIVNKEVDNELLVVECDAKERLLAAEEQIRVRLQESICKLQYERIARGYKTPKNVDKESSVSSDQSDIYLPSPNLEPRRKPVALSPTTPKLIYQIPEKDIRSDIEFILAAVKKHKLAFAISQFDEEHRASAARLH
;
A
#
# COMPACT_ATOMS: atom_id res chain seq x y z
N MET A 1 9.47 23.19 22.26
CA MET A 1 10.87 23.33 22.68
C MET A 1 11.19 24.80 22.51
N ALA A 2 10.91 25.61 23.53
CA ALA A 2 11.83 25.90 24.63
C ALA A 2 12.97 26.77 24.10
N ASP A 3 12.68 28.07 23.98
CA ASP A 3 13.72 29.09 23.94
C ASP A 3 14.25 29.19 25.37
N GLU A 4 15.53 28.84 25.53
CA GLU A 4 16.28 28.94 26.76
C GLU A 4 16.71 30.40 26.98
N ASP A 5 16.45 30.87 28.19
CA ASP A 5 16.94 32.13 28.73
C ASP A 5 18.48 32.21 28.67
N ASP A 6 19.03 33.09 27.83
CA ASP A 6 20.43 33.56 27.91
C ASP A 6 20.40 34.94 28.61
N ASP A 7 20.10 34.94 29.91
CA ASP A 7 20.26 36.10 30.79
C ASP A 7 21.75 36.26 31.14
N ARG A 8 22.54 36.66 30.14
CA ARG A 8 23.93 37.11 30.33
C ARG A 8 23.93 38.57 30.70
N SER A 9 23.98 38.79 32.02
CA SER A 9 24.84 39.77 32.69
C SER A 9 25.34 40.91 31.81
N ASN A 10 24.51 41.92 31.58
CA ASN A 10 24.98 43.22 31.11
C ASN A 10 25.12 44.12 32.35
N GLU A 11 26.16 43.88 33.13
CA GLU A 11 26.70 44.83 34.11
C GLU A 11 27.31 46.00 33.30
N GLU A 12 26.45 46.88 32.79
CA GLU A 12 26.89 48.16 32.23
C GLU A 12 27.33 49.05 33.40
N ASP A 13 28.63 48.98 33.66
CA ASP A 13 29.52 49.97 34.23
C ASP A 13 28.86 51.35 34.43
N PHE A 14 28.23 51.54 35.59
CA PHE A 14 27.74 52.84 36.04
C PHE A 14 28.95 53.74 36.28
N GLN A 15 29.36 54.48 35.25
CA GLN A 15 30.30 55.57 35.40
C GLN A 15 29.65 56.64 36.29
N GLU A 16 30.08 56.69 37.54
CA GLU A 16 29.79 57.77 38.47
C GLU A 16 30.26 59.08 37.83
N SER A 17 29.33 59.81 37.22
CA SER A 17 29.58 61.12 36.68
C SER A 17 29.92 62.05 37.84
N ASP A 18 31.22 62.31 38.02
CA ASP A 18 31.79 63.21 39.01
C ASP A 18 31.44 64.66 38.63
N PHE A 19 30.17 65.03 38.83
CA PHE A 19 29.74 66.42 38.81
C PHE A 19 30.28 67.11 40.06
N ARG A 20 31.53 67.57 39.97
CA ARG A 20 32.06 68.60 40.85
C ARG A 20 31.17 69.83 40.76
N ASN A 21 30.26 69.95 41.72
CA ASN A 21 29.43 71.13 41.96
C ASN A 21 30.35 72.25 42.47
N GLU A 22 30.97 72.99 41.55
CA GLU A 22 31.70 74.21 41.84
C GLU A 22 30.71 75.35 42.11
N GLY A 23 30.30 75.47 43.38
CA GLY A 23 29.95 76.72 44.05
C GLY A 23 28.91 77.64 43.40
N VAL A 24 27.63 77.42 43.75
CA VAL A 24 26.82 78.41 44.46
C VAL A 24 25.90 77.63 45.41
N GLY A 25 26.38 77.29 46.60
CA GLY A 25 25.55 76.69 47.64
C GLY A 25 24.65 77.77 48.23
N GLU A 26 23.49 77.98 47.63
CA GLU A 26 22.40 78.64 48.33
C GLU A 26 22.09 77.74 49.55
N GLU A 27 22.39 78.24 50.75
CA GLU A 27 22.17 77.50 51.99
C GLU A 27 20.66 77.35 52.15
N LEU A 28 20.15 76.18 51.72
CA LEU A 28 18.75 75.81 51.85
C LEU A 28 18.33 76.06 53.29
N THR A 29 17.33 76.90 53.45
CA THR A 29 16.74 77.17 54.74
C THR A 29 16.18 75.86 55.32
N ASP A 30 16.16 75.73 56.65
CA ASP A 30 15.55 74.58 57.33
C ASP A 30 14.10 74.32 56.85
N VAL A 31 13.41 75.38 56.41
CA VAL A 31 12.06 75.32 55.85
C VAL A 31 12.03 74.60 54.50
N GLU A 32 13.00 74.87 53.62
CA GLU A 32 13.12 74.21 52.31
C GLU A 32 13.51 72.75 52.46
N VAL A 33 14.40 72.43 53.41
CA VAL A 33 14.77 71.04 53.74
C VAL A 33 13.57 70.25 54.26
N GLU A 34 12.80 70.81 55.18
CA GLU A 34 11.58 70.17 55.70
C GLU A 34 10.47 70.09 54.64
N SER A 35 10.42 71.02 53.69
CA SER A 35 9.52 70.94 52.53
C SER A 35 9.89 69.78 51.62
N LEU A 36 11.17 69.67 51.24
CA LEU A 36 11.68 68.61 50.37
C LEU A 36 11.49 67.22 50.99
N LYS A 37 11.74 67.10 52.30
CA LYS A 37 11.49 65.85 53.05
C LYS A 37 10.02 65.44 53.01
N ARG A 38 9.10 66.40 53.11
CA ARG A 38 7.66 66.12 53.04
C ARG A 38 7.24 65.68 51.64
N GLU A 39 7.80 66.30 50.60
CA GLU A 39 7.55 65.95 49.20
C GLU A 39 8.06 64.54 48.90
N LEU A 40 9.32 64.23 49.25
CA LEU A 40 9.89 62.89 49.08
C LEU A 40 9.07 61.83 49.82
N GLN A 41 8.60 62.13 51.03
CA GLN A 41 7.77 61.20 51.78
C GLN A 41 6.38 61.00 51.14
N SER A 42 5.83 62.01 50.49
CA SER A 42 4.62 61.90 49.68
C SER A 42 4.86 61.03 48.45
N GLU A 43 5.96 61.25 47.74
CA GLU A 43 6.34 60.47 46.55
C GLU A 43 6.57 58.99 46.90
N ILE A 44 7.29 58.70 48.00
CA ILE A 44 7.45 57.32 48.50
C ILE A 44 6.09 56.70 48.81
N SER A 45 5.20 57.44 49.46
CA SER A 45 3.85 56.93 49.79
C SER A 45 3.01 56.64 48.54
N GLU A 46 3.14 57.48 47.51
CA GLU A 46 2.48 57.28 46.21
C GLU A 46 3.04 56.05 45.49
N LEU A 47 4.37 55.91 45.44
CA LEU A 47 5.04 54.74 44.86
C LEU A 47 4.66 53.43 45.57
N GLU A 48 4.60 53.42 46.90
CA GLU A 48 4.16 52.26 47.67
C GLU A 48 2.72 51.87 47.35
N TRP A 49 1.85 52.86 47.16
CA TRP A 49 0.47 52.64 46.76
C TRP A 49 0.39 52.07 45.34
N GLU A 50 1.09 52.67 44.37
CA GLU A 50 1.14 52.18 42.99
C GLU A 50 1.68 50.74 42.92
N PHE A 51 2.76 50.45 43.64
CA PHE A 51 3.32 49.10 43.70
C PHE A 51 2.30 48.08 44.23
N LYS A 52 1.52 48.46 45.24
CA LYS A 52 0.45 47.61 45.77
C LYS A 52 -0.64 47.37 44.73
N GLN A 53 -1.05 48.40 43.98
CA GLN A 53 -2.04 48.29 42.93
C GLN A 53 -1.57 47.36 41.80
N VAL A 54 -0.34 47.53 41.32
CA VAL A 54 0.26 46.67 40.27
C VAL A 54 0.35 45.22 40.75
N LYS A 55 0.74 45.01 42.01
CA LYS A 55 0.79 43.69 42.61
C LYS A 55 -0.58 43.02 42.62
N GLU A 56 -1.63 43.72 43.07
CA GLU A 56 -3.00 43.20 43.06
C GLU A 56 -3.51 42.90 41.64
N LEU A 57 -3.21 43.76 40.67
CA LEU A 57 -3.54 43.52 39.26
C LEU A 57 -2.89 42.25 38.73
N LEU A 58 -1.59 42.04 38.99
CA LEU A 58 -0.87 40.84 38.58
C LEU A 58 -1.46 39.57 39.22
N TYR A 59 -1.85 39.61 40.50
CA TYR A 59 -2.51 38.48 41.15
C TYR A 59 -3.84 38.15 40.51
N ASN A 60 -4.68 39.16 40.25
CA ASN A 60 -5.98 38.97 39.61
C ASN A 60 -5.84 38.45 38.17
N GLU A 61 -4.87 38.94 37.42
CA GLU A 61 -4.59 38.44 36.07
C GLU A 61 -4.18 36.96 36.11
N ARG A 62 -3.26 36.58 37.00
CA ARG A 62 -2.84 35.17 37.15
C ARG A 62 -3.99 34.27 37.57
N LEU A 63 -4.87 34.75 38.46
CA LEU A 63 -6.07 34.02 38.87
C LEU A 63 -7.01 33.82 37.67
N MET A 64 -7.28 34.87 36.90
CA MET A 64 -8.09 34.81 35.69
C MET A 64 -7.51 33.86 34.63
N GLN A 65 -6.19 33.85 34.44
CA GLN A 65 -5.54 32.91 33.52
C GLN A 65 -5.75 31.45 33.98
N ALA A 66 -5.62 31.18 35.27
CA ALA A 66 -5.88 29.85 35.83
C ALA A 66 -7.35 29.44 35.73
N GLU A 67 -8.28 30.35 36.04
CA GLU A 67 -9.72 30.13 35.91
C GLU A 67 -10.13 29.87 34.46
N ASN A 68 -9.58 30.60 33.51
CA ASN A 68 -9.85 30.40 32.08
C ASN A 68 -9.35 29.03 31.61
N LYS A 69 -8.11 28.64 31.95
CA LYS A 69 -7.58 27.30 31.64
C LYS A 69 -8.44 26.20 32.26
N LEU A 70 -8.84 26.37 33.52
CA LEU A 70 -9.72 25.42 34.20
C LEU A 70 -11.10 25.33 33.54
N SER A 71 -11.66 26.47 33.11
CA SER A 71 -12.92 26.54 32.39
C SER A 71 -12.84 25.80 31.06
N GLN A 72 -11.80 26.07 30.27
CA GLN A 72 -11.54 25.39 28.99
C GLN A 72 -11.35 23.88 29.15
N ALA A 73 -10.67 23.45 30.21
CA ALA A 73 -10.52 22.03 30.51
C ALA A 73 -11.86 21.39 30.87
N LYS A 74 -12.71 22.07 31.66
CA LYS A 74 -14.06 21.59 32.03
C LYS A 74 -15.02 21.55 30.85
N SER A 75 -14.97 22.53 29.94
CA SER A 75 -15.77 22.55 28.72
C SER A 75 -15.22 21.65 27.62
N GLY A 76 -14.03 21.05 27.81
CA GLY A 76 -13.36 20.25 26.80
C GLY A 76 -12.87 21.05 25.58
N THR A 77 -12.79 22.38 25.70
CA THR A 77 -12.32 23.28 24.64
C THR A 77 -10.84 23.62 24.78
N ALA A 78 -10.16 23.05 25.78
CA ALA A 78 -8.73 23.22 25.96
C ALA A 78 -7.97 22.69 24.72
N PRO A 79 -7.06 23.47 24.13
CA PRO A 79 -6.41 23.13 22.87
C PRO A 79 -5.62 21.82 22.94
N GLU A 80 -5.01 21.53 24.09
CA GLU A 80 -4.30 20.27 24.34
C GLU A 80 -5.21 19.04 24.25
N PHE A 81 -6.47 19.14 24.67
CA PHE A 81 -7.43 18.05 24.57
C PHE A 81 -7.95 17.91 23.14
N LEU A 82 -8.25 19.02 22.47
CA LEU A 82 -8.69 19.03 21.07
C LEU A 82 -7.65 18.40 20.15
N HIS A 83 -6.36 18.64 20.41
CA HIS A 83 -5.28 17.99 19.66
C HIS A 83 -5.30 16.47 19.81
N VAL A 84 -5.45 15.96 21.04
CA VAL A 84 -5.54 14.51 21.30
C VAL A 84 -6.79 13.92 20.64
N VAL A 85 -7.93 14.61 20.70
CA VAL A 85 -9.17 14.17 20.06
C VAL A 85 -8.97 14.03 18.54
N SER A 86 -8.36 15.02 17.89
CA SER A 86 -8.05 14.99 16.46
C SER A 86 -7.20 13.76 16.07
N LEU A 87 -6.16 13.46 16.86
CA LEU A 87 -5.30 12.28 16.63
C LEU A 87 -6.08 10.96 16.76
N VAL A 88 -6.98 10.88 17.76
CA VAL A 88 -7.83 9.69 17.96
C VAL A 88 -8.82 9.53 16.81
N GLU A 89 -9.44 10.61 16.35
CA GLU A 89 -10.36 10.60 15.21
C GLU A 89 -9.65 10.16 13.92
N GLU A 90 -8.45 10.68 13.66
CA GLU A 90 -7.63 10.26 12.53
C GLU A 90 -7.27 8.76 12.61
N THR A 91 -6.82 8.31 13.79
CA THR A 91 -6.50 6.90 14.03
C THR A 91 -7.72 6.00 13.80
N TYR A 92 -8.88 6.41 14.29
CA TYR A 92 -10.13 5.68 14.09
C TYR A 92 -10.50 5.60 12.61
N LYS A 93 -10.39 6.71 11.88
CA LYS A 93 -10.65 6.77 10.44
C LYS A 93 -9.75 5.82 9.66
N ILE A 94 -8.44 5.82 9.96
CA ILE A 94 -7.48 4.91 9.34
C ILE A 94 -7.83 3.45 9.66
N ARG A 95 -8.07 3.11 10.92
CA ARG A 95 -8.44 1.73 11.33
C ARG A 95 -9.71 1.25 10.64
N SER A 96 -10.71 2.12 10.51
CA SER A 96 -11.96 1.81 9.81
C SER A 96 -11.73 1.54 8.32
N GLN A 97 -10.91 2.35 7.65
CA GLN A 97 -10.54 2.12 6.24
C GLN A 97 -9.78 0.79 6.06
N VAL A 98 -8.80 0.51 6.92
CA VAL A 98 -8.04 -0.75 6.88
C VAL A 98 -8.98 -1.94 7.10
N ALA A 99 -9.89 -1.87 8.07
CA ALA A 99 -10.87 -2.94 8.31
C ALA A 99 -11.77 -3.19 7.09
N LYS A 100 -12.22 -2.12 6.43
CA LYS A 100 -13.00 -2.21 5.19
C LYS A 100 -12.23 -2.93 4.08
N TYR A 101 -10.98 -2.53 3.81
CA TYR A 101 -10.18 -3.18 2.78
C TYR A 101 -9.85 -4.64 3.11
N ARG A 102 -9.55 -4.96 4.38
CA ARG A 102 -9.34 -6.34 4.81
C ARG A 102 -10.56 -7.21 4.55
N MET A 103 -11.76 -6.71 4.83
CA MET A 103 -13.00 -7.43 4.54
C MET A 103 -13.18 -7.63 3.02
N GLN A 104 -12.95 -6.58 2.23
CA GLN A 104 -13.05 -6.66 0.76
C GLN A 104 -12.09 -7.71 0.17
N PHE A 105 -10.82 -7.69 0.59
CA PHE A 105 -9.84 -8.68 0.14
C PHE A 105 -10.17 -10.09 0.62
N SER A 106 -10.68 -10.25 1.85
CA SER A 106 -11.08 -11.57 2.34
C SER A 106 -12.20 -12.17 1.49
N VAL A 107 -13.18 -11.36 1.07
CA VAL A 107 -14.25 -11.81 0.17
C VAL A 107 -13.71 -12.13 -1.22
N GLU A 108 -12.82 -11.28 -1.75
CA GLU A 108 -12.21 -11.51 -3.06
C GLU A 108 -11.37 -12.80 -3.11
N ILE A 109 -10.62 -13.10 -2.05
CA ILE A 109 -9.84 -14.33 -1.92
C ILE A 109 -10.77 -15.54 -1.95
N VAL A 110 -11.80 -15.56 -1.10
CA VAL A 110 -12.76 -16.69 -1.05
C VAL A 110 -13.45 -16.89 -2.41
N ASN A 111 -13.85 -15.82 -3.09
CA ASN A 111 -14.45 -15.95 -4.42
C ASN A 111 -13.47 -16.58 -5.42
N LYS A 112 -12.21 -16.15 -5.42
CA LYS A 112 -11.17 -16.72 -6.30
C LYS A 112 -10.85 -18.17 -5.98
N GLU A 113 -10.87 -18.55 -4.70
CA GLU A 113 -10.70 -19.95 -4.27
C GLU A 113 -11.83 -20.81 -4.83
N VAL A 114 -13.08 -20.37 -4.68
CA VAL A 114 -14.25 -21.06 -5.22
C VAL A 114 -14.20 -21.18 -6.75
N ASP A 115 -13.86 -20.08 -7.45
CA ASP A 115 -13.74 -20.10 -8.91
C ASP A 115 -12.64 -21.07 -9.38
N ASN A 116 -11.52 -21.13 -8.66
CA ASN A 116 -10.43 -22.06 -8.96
C ASN A 116 -10.86 -23.52 -8.74
N GLU A 117 -11.47 -23.83 -7.60
CA GLU A 117 -11.98 -25.17 -7.31
C GLU A 117 -13.00 -25.63 -8.36
N LEU A 118 -13.90 -24.75 -8.79
CA LEU A 118 -14.86 -25.05 -9.86
C LEU A 118 -14.15 -25.42 -11.16
N LEU A 119 -13.14 -24.65 -11.57
CA LEU A 119 -12.36 -24.91 -12.79
C LEU A 119 -11.60 -26.24 -12.71
N VAL A 120 -10.99 -26.55 -11.55
CA VAL A 120 -10.30 -27.83 -11.34
C VAL A 120 -11.28 -28.99 -11.49
N VAL A 121 -12.44 -28.93 -10.82
CA VAL A 121 -13.47 -29.99 -10.91
C VAL A 121 -13.99 -30.16 -12.34
N GLU A 122 -14.19 -29.06 -13.06
CA GLU A 122 -14.66 -29.10 -14.44
C GLU A 122 -13.63 -29.74 -15.39
N CYS A 123 -12.35 -29.36 -15.29
CA CYS A 123 -11.26 -29.95 -16.06
C CYS A 123 -11.14 -31.46 -15.75
N ASP A 124 -11.12 -31.82 -14.48
CA ASP A 124 -11.08 -33.21 -14.02
C ASP A 124 -12.23 -34.04 -14.60
N ALA A 125 -13.45 -33.51 -14.56
CA ALA A 125 -14.62 -34.20 -15.08
C ALA A 125 -14.52 -34.42 -16.60
N LYS A 126 -14.06 -33.40 -17.33
CA LYS A 126 -13.81 -33.47 -18.79
C LYS A 126 -12.73 -34.50 -19.12
N GLU A 127 -11.62 -34.50 -18.41
CA GLU A 127 -10.53 -35.46 -18.61
C GLU A 127 -10.99 -36.90 -18.34
N ARG A 128 -11.73 -37.13 -17.25
CA ARG A 128 -12.28 -38.47 -16.95
C ARG A 128 -13.27 -38.94 -18.02
N LEU A 129 -14.10 -38.04 -18.54
CA LEU A 129 -15.02 -38.36 -19.64
C LEU A 129 -14.24 -38.76 -20.91
N LEU A 130 -13.27 -37.95 -21.33
CA LEU A 130 -12.43 -38.24 -22.49
C LEU A 130 -11.67 -39.56 -22.33
N ALA A 131 -11.13 -39.83 -21.14
CA ALA A 131 -10.45 -41.09 -20.85
C ALA A 131 -11.39 -42.31 -20.94
N ALA A 132 -12.64 -42.17 -20.47
CA ALA A 132 -13.65 -43.22 -20.56
C ALA A 132 -14.09 -43.47 -22.01
N GLU A 133 -14.30 -42.41 -22.79
CA GLU A 133 -14.61 -42.48 -24.22
C GLU A 133 -13.49 -43.20 -25.00
N GLU A 134 -12.24 -42.83 -24.73
CA GLU A 134 -11.06 -43.46 -25.34
C GLU A 134 -10.96 -44.94 -24.94
N GLN A 135 -11.19 -45.27 -23.67
CA GLN A 135 -11.19 -46.65 -23.21
C GLN A 135 -12.26 -47.49 -23.92
N ILE A 136 -13.47 -46.94 -24.11
CA ILE A 136 -14.54 -47.61 -24.86
C ILE A 136 -14.14 -47.78 -26.32
N ARG A 137 -13.57 -46.74 -26.95
CA ARG A 137 -13.10 -46.78 -28.35
C ARG A 137 -12.08 -47.89 -28.56
N VAL A 138 -11.07 -47.98 -27.70
CA VAL A 138 -10.03 -49.02 -27.77
C VAL A 138 -10.64 -50.42 -27.60
N ARG A 139 -11.51 -50.63 -26.60
CA ARG A 139 -12.18 -51.93 -26.39
C ARG A 139 -13.01 -52.36 -27.60
N LEU A 140 -13.73 -51.42 -28.23
CA LEU A 140 -14.49 -51.71 -29.45
C LEU A 140 -13.57 -52.09 -30.61
N GLN A 141 -12.45 -51.37 -30.77
CA GLN A 141 -11.46 -51.68 -31.80
C GLN A 141 -10.83 -53.07 -31.60
N GLU A 142 -10.42 -53.41 -30.37
CA GLU A 142 -9.91 -54.74 -30.01
C GLU A 142 -10.94 -55.84 -30.31
N SER A 143 -12.22 -55.61 -29.97
CA SER A 143 -13.31 -56.54 -30.24
C SER A 143 -13.50 -56.77 -31.75
N ILE A 144 -13.49 -55.69 -32.54
CA ILE A 144 -13.59 -55.77 -34.02
C ILE A 144 -12.41 -56.57 -34.58
N CYS A 145 -11.18 -56.26 -34.17
CA CYS A 145 -9.98 -56.99 -34.63
C CYS A 145 -10.04 -58.47 -34.26
N LYS A 146 -10.48 -58.80 -33.05
CA LYS A 146 -10.67 -60.19 -32.60
C LYS A 146 -11.70 -60.91 -33.47
N LEU A 147 -12.86 -60.31 -33.73
CA LEU A 147 -13.91 -60.90 -34.57
C LEU A 147 -13.46 -61.10 -36.02
N GLN A 148 -12.69 -60.15 -36.56
CA GLN A 148 -12.08 -60.27 -37.89
C GLN A 148 -11.08 -61.43 -37.93
N TYR A 149 -10.18 -61.52 -36.94
CA TYR A 149 -9.23 -62.63 -36.82
C TYR A 149 -9.93 -63.98 -36.70
N GLU A 150 -10.93 -64.10 -35.83
CA GLU A 150 -11.71 -65.33 -35.67
C GLU A 150 -12.45 -65.73 -36.94
N ARG A 151 -12.98 -64.76 -37.71
CA ARG A 151 -13.61 -65.02 -39.01
C ARG A 151 -12.60 -65.61 -40.00
N ILE A 152 -11.43 -64.99 -40.12
CA ILE A 152 -10.35 -65.46 -40.99
C ILE A 152 -9.88 -66.86 -40.54
N ALA A 153 -9.65 -67.06 -39.24
CA ALA A 153 -9.22 -68.34 -38.67
C ALA A 153 -10.25 -69.46 -38.89
N ARG A 154 -11.56 -69.17 -38.81
CA ARG A 154 -12.62 -70.14 -39.17
C ARG A 154 -12.57 -70.50 -40.65
N GLY A 155 -12.38 -69.51 -41.54
CA GLY A 155 -12.22 -69.75 -42.98
C GLY A 155 -11.04 -70.67 -43.33
N TYR A 156 -9.94 -70.59 -42.58
CA TYR A 156 -8.80 -71.50 -42.72
C TYR A 156 -9.02 -72.90 -42.11
N LYS A 157 -9.94 -73.06 -41.15
CA LYS A 157 -10.21 -74.33 -40.45
C LYS A 157 -11.34 -75.16 -41.07
N THR A 158 -12.07 -74.63 -42.04
CA THR A 158 -12.98 -75.42 -42.89
C THR A 158 -12.16 -76.24 -43.90
N PRO A 159 -12.09 -77.59 -43.78
CA PRO A 159 -11.57 -78.40 -44.87
C PRO A 159 -12.50 -78.21 -46.07
N LYS A 160 -11.92 -78.00 -47.24
CA LYS A 160 -12.63 -78.06 -48.52
C LYS A 160 -13.23 -79.46 -48.66
N ASN A 161 -14.48 -79.65 -48.22
CA ASN A 161 -15.29 -80.71 -48.79
C ASN A 161 -15.63 -80.27 -50.21
N VAL A 162 -14.94 -80.91 -51.14
CA VAL A 162 -15.20 -80.88 -52.57
C VAL A 162 -16.60 -81.45 -52.77
N ASP A 163 -17.53 -80.64 -53.28
CA ASP A 163 -18.34 -81.00 -54.44
C ASP A 163 -19.34 -79.88 -54.83
N LYS A 164 -19.25 -79.53 -56.12
CA LYS A 164 -20.26 -78.92 -57.01
C LYS A 164 -20.55 -77.40 -56.94
N GLU A 165 -19.95 -76.74 -57.95
CA GLU A 165 -20.59 -75.90 -58.98
C GLU A 165 -21.52 -74.76 -58.55
N SER A 166 -21.02 -73.52 -58.65
CA SER A 166 -21.47 -72.44 -59.57
C SER A 166 -20.95 -71.10 -59.04
N SER A 167 -19.94 -70.52 -59.67
CA SER A 167 -20.08 -69.39 -60.61
C SER A 167 -19.90 -67.99 -59.96
N VAL A 168 -18.87 -67.30 -60.47
CA VAL A 168 -18.75 -65.85 -60.71
C VAL A 168 -17.97 -64.98 -59.70
N SER A 169 -16.93 -64.36 -60.30
CA SER A 169 -16.22 -63.11 -60.03
C SER A 169 -15.30 -62.99 -58.80
N SER A 170 -14.01 -63.16 -59.08
CA SER A 170 -12.89 -62.27 -58.72
C SER A 170 -13.09 -61.36 -57.51
N ASP A 171 -12.84 -61.89 -56.33
CA ASP A 171 -12.43 -61.10 -55.16
C ASP A 171 -11.01 -60.59 -55.43
N GLN A 172 -10.94 -59.35 -55.89
CA GLN A 172 -9.72 -58.58 -55.95
C GLN A 172 -9.27 -58.36 -54.50
N SER A 173 -8.16 -59.00 -54.16
CA SER A 173 -7.45 -58.92 -52.91
C SER A 173 -7.10 -57.46 -52.56
N ASP A 174 -7.99 -56.80 -51.84
CA ASP A 174 -7.68 -55.55 -51.15
C ASP A 174 -7.14 -55.91 -49.77
N ILE A 175 -5.81 -56.13 -49.75
CA ILE A 175 -5.00 -56.18 -48.53
C ILE A 175 -5.04 -54.76 -47.93
N TYR A 176 -6.14 -54.41 -47.29
CA TYR A 176 -6.18 -53.26 -46.38
C TYR A 176 -5.44 -53.65 -45.11
N LEU A 177 -4.12 -53.45 -45.13
CA LEU A 177 -3.39 -53.19 -43.89
C LEU A 177 -4.05 -51.98 -43.21
N PRO A 178 -4.31 -52.01 -41.90
CA PRO A 178 -4.81 -50.84 -41.20
C PRO A 178 -3.69 -49.79 -41.21
N SER A 179 -3.82 -48.78 -42.07
CA SER A 179 -2.94 -47.62 -42.05
C SER A 179 -3.11 -46.91 -40.69
N PRO A 180 -2.04 -46.67 -39.92
CA PRO A 180 -2.16 -45.91 -38.69
C PRO A 180 -2.39 -44.45 -39.07
N ASN A 181 -3.52 -43.88 -38.63
CA ASN A 181 -3.80 -42.44 -38.61
C ASN A 181 -3.82 -41.72 -39.97
N LEU A 182 -4.98 -41.69 -40.64
CA LEU A 182 -5.41 -40.50 -41.39
C LEU A 182 -6.94 -40.39 -41.34
N GLU A 183 -7.46 -39.65 -40.35
CA GLU A 183 -8.74 -38.97 -40.54
C GLU A 183 -8.66 -38.09 -41.81
N PRO A 184 -9.76 -37.89 -42.56
CA PRO A 184 -9.76 -36.93 -43.65
C PRO A 184 -9.28 -35.58 -43.10
N ARG A 185 -8.13 -35.08 -43.57
CA ARG A 185 -7.59 -33.77 -43.19
C ARG A 185 -8.72 -32.73 -43.34
N ARG A 186 -9.32 -32.32 -42.23
CA ARG A 186 -10.22 -31.17 -42.20
C ARG A 186 -9.41 -29.97 -42.69
N LYS A 187 -9.96 -29.21 -43.65
CA LYS A 187 -9.34 -27.95 -44.08
C LYS A 187 -9.14 -27.06 -42.85
N PRO A 188 -7.99 -26.35 -42.73
CA PRO A 188 -7.72 -25.53 -41.56
C PRO A 188 -8.86 -24.54 -41.33
N VAL A 189 -9.41 -24.54 -40.12
CA VAL A 189 -10.47 -23.62 -39.70
C VAL A 189 -9.86 -22.23 -39.61
N ALA A 190 -10.28 -21.32 -40.48
CA ALA A 190 -9.89 -19.92 -40.42
C ALA A 190 -10.51 -19.29 -39.16
N LEU A 191 -9.69 -19.10 -38.13
CA LEU A 191 -10.08 -18.43 -36.89
C LEU A 191 -10.40 -16.96 -37.15
N SER A 192 -11.57 -16.50 -36.68
CA SER A 192 -12.03 -15.10 -36.73
C SER A 192 -10.96 -14.12 -36.20
N PRO A 193 -10.80 -12.93 -36.82
CA PRO A 193 -9.80 -11.93 -36.42
C PRO A 193 -9.92 -11.43 -34.97
N THR A 194 -11.06 -11.68 -34.32
CA THR A 194 -11.34 -11.29 -32.92
C THR A 194 -10.97 -12.37 -31.90
N THR A 195 -10.56 -13.56 -32.37
CA THR A 195 -10.19 -14.67 -31.49
C THR A 195 -8.76 -14.47 -30.98
N PRO A 196 -8.50 -14.45 -29.66
CA PRO A 196 -7.14 -14.34 -29.14
C PRO A 196 -6.32 -15.55 -29.60
N LYS A 197 -5.23 -15.28 -30.34
CA LYS A 197 -4.30 -16.30 -30.85
C LYS A 197 -3.01 -16.20 -30.06
N LEU A 198 -2.51 -17.32 -29.55
CA LEU A 198 -1.12 -17.40 -29.11
C LEU A 198 -0.23 -17.30 -30.36
N ILE A 199 0.38 -16.13 -30.56
CA ILE A 199 1.37 -15.91 -31.63
C ILE A 199 2.71 -16.39 -31.10
N TYR A 200 3.07 -17.63 -31.41
CA TYR A 200 4.34 -18.24 -31.00
C TYR A 200 5.57 -17.66 -31.72
N GLN A 201 5.38 -16.79 -32.70
CA GLN A 201 6.44 -16.12 -33.45
C GLN A 201 6.30 -14.61 -33.32
N ILE A 202 6.72 -14.08 -32.19
CA ILE A 202 6.91 -12.63 -32.01
C ILE A 202 8.17 -12.25 -32.80
N PRO A 203 8.14 -11.26 -33.70
CA PRO A 203 9.32 -10.79 -34.43
C PRO A 203 10.44 -10.38 -33.46
N GLU A 204 11.70 -10.74 -33.77
CA GLU A 204 12.84 -10.40 -32.90
C GLU A 204 12.96 -8.89 -32.61
N LYS A 205 12.51 -8.03 -33.52
CA LYS A 205 12.47 -6.57 -33.33
C LYS A 205 11.57 -6.16 -32.15
N ASP A 206 10.43 -6.82 -31.99
CA ASP A 206 9.44 -6.47 -30.98
C ASP A 206 9.89 -7.02 -29.62
N ILE A 207 10.49 -8.22 -29.62
CA ILE A 207 11.16 -8.79 -28.43
C ILE A 207 12.28 -7.87 -27.93
N ARG A 208 13.12 -7.35 -28.83
CA ARG A 208 14.20 -6.42 -28.46
C ARG A 208 13.67 -5.10 -27.89
N SER A 209 12.62 -4.56 -28.52
CA SER A 209 11.94 -3.35 -28.03
C SER A 209 11.37 -3.54 -26.62
N ASP A 210 10.71 -4.67 -26.37
CA ASP A 210 10.14 -4.97 -25.05
C ASP A 210 11.23 -5.18 -24.00
N ILE A 211 12.33 -5.84 -24.34
CA ILE A 211 13.48 -5.99 -23.45
C ILE A 211 14.07 -4.62 -23.09
N GLU A 212 14.22 -3.72 -24.06
CA GLU A 212 14.71 -2.36 -23.80
C GLU A 212 13.75 -1.59 -22.89
N PHE A 213 12.44 -1.72 -23.10
CA PHE A 213 11.41 -1.10 -22.27
C PHE A 213 11.44 -1.62 -20.82
N ILE A 214 11.56 -2.93 -20.65
CA ILE A 214 11.67 -3.58 -19.32
C ILE A 214 12.95 -3.11 -18.61
N LEU A 215 14.09 -3.10 -19.31
CA LEU A 215 15.36 -2.66 -18.73
C LEU A 215 15.33 -1.18 -18.33
N ALA A 216 14.72 -0.32 -19.14
CA ALA A 216 14.52 1.09 -18.83
C ALA A 216 13.62 1.29 -17.58
N ALA A 217 12.53 0.54 -17.48
CA ALA A 217 11.64 0.56 -16.33
C ALA A 217 12.34 0.08 -15.05
N VAL A 218 13.11 -1.00 -15.13
CA VAL A 218 13.91 -1.53 -14.00
C VAL A 218 14.96 -0.51 -13.56
N LYS A 219 15.64 0.15 -14.52
CA LYS A 219 16.63 1.19 -14.20
C LYS A 219 15.98 2.39 -13.51
N LYS A 220 14.82 2.83 -13.99
CA LYS A 220 14.04 3.92 -13.37
C LYS A 220 13.59 3.54 -11.96
N HIS A 221 13.11 2.32 -11.76
CA HIS A 221 12.71 1.82 -10.44
C HIS A 221 13.90 1.75 -9.47
N LYS A 222 15.06 1.24 -9.91
CA LYS A 222 16.28 1.21 -9.08
C LYS A 222 16.74 2.60 -8.68
N LEU A 223 16.68 3.56 -9.60
CA LEU A 223 17.01 4.96 -9.30
C LEU A 223 16.04 5.56 -8.27
N ALA A 224 14.73 5.38 -8.47
CA ALA A 224 13.72 5.86 -7.53
C ALA A 224 13.89 5.23 -6.15
N PHE A 225 14.19 3.93 -6.09
CA PHE A 225 14.45 3.21 -4.85
C PHE A 225 15.71 3.73 -4.12
N ALA A 226 16.80 3.99 -4.85
CA ALA A 226 18.00 4.58 -4.27
C ALA A 226 17.74 6.00 -3.72
N ILE A 227 17.01 6.83 -4.47
CA ILE A 227 16.63 8.19 -4.03
C ILE A 227 15.78 8.10 -2.76
N SER A 228 14.79 7.20 -2.70
CA SER A 228 13.98 7.03 -1.49
C SER A 228 14.78 6.58 -0.27
N GLN A 229 15.82 5.74 -0.46
CA GLN A 229 16.71 5.34 0.64
C GLN A 229 17.53 6.52 1.17
N PHE A 230 18.09 7.34 0.27
CA PHE A 230 18.82 8.55 0.69
C PHE A 230 17.92 9.56 1.41
N ASP A 231 16.69 9.78 0.92
CA ASP A 231 15.73 10.68 1.56
C ASP A 231 15.29 10.18 2.94
N GLU A 232 15.16 8.86 3.11
CA GLU A 232 14.78 8.23 4.37
C GLU A 232 15.92 8.26 5.40
N GLU A 233 17.17 8.04 4.97
CA GLU A 233 18.37 8.20 5.81
C GLU A 233 18.57 9.66 6.26
N HIS A 234 18.39 10.62 5.36
CA HIS A 234 18.51 12.04 5.69
C HIS A 234 17.41 12.49 6.67
N ARG A 235 16.18 12.00 6.49
CA ARG A 235 15.06 12.27 7.41
C ARG A 235 15.28 11.61 8.77
N ALA A 236 15.80 10.38 8.81
CA ALA A 236 16.12 9.69 10.05
C ALA A 236 17.29 10.33 10.82
N SER A 237 18.27 10.90 10.12
CA SER A 237 19.37 11.64 10.75
C SER A 237 18.91 12.99 11.32
N ALA A 238 18.02 13.70 10.63
CA ALA A 238 17.45 14.95 11.13
C ALA A 238 16.58 14.73 12.38
N ALA A 239 15.88 13.60 12.46
CA ALA A 239 15.04 13.24 13.61
C ALA A 239 15.82 12.80 14.87
N ARG A 240 17.13 12.52 14.77
CA ARG A 240 17.99 12.19 15.92
C ARG A 240 18.71 13.40 16.53
N LEU A 241 18.64 14.55 15.87
CA LEU A 241 19.27 15.80 16.29
C LEU A 241 18.30 16.76 17.02
N HIS A 242 17.06 16.33 17.24
CA HIS A 242 16.05 16.97 18.08
C HIS A 242 15.63 16.03 19.20
#